data_AF-A0A9W9VDB6-F1
#
_entry.id   AF-A0A9W9VDB6-F1
#
_cell.length_a   1.000
_cell.length_b   1.000
_cell.length_c   1.000
_cell.angle_alpha   90.00
_cell.angle_beta   90.00
_cell.angle_gamma   90.00
#
_symmetry.space_group_name_H-M   'P 1'
#
loop_
_entity.id
_entity.type
_entity.pdbx_description
1 polymer ?
#
loop_
_entity_poly.entity_id
_entity_poly.type
_entity_poly.pdbx_seq_one_letter_code
_entity_poly.pdbx_strand_id
1 'polypeptide(L)'
;MSQSQLNEKTEKLTSLLQDWIEGLPQQIRPQEPLLCLDYHQLVCVTALHYTYFQLIIAINSPLLRFLGTDCQESTSRGVQYCVTAARALVALLDYHDNGHPFSKYDTFSPAELGYSQLIVSYLLHHVCWGIDLLCINILQCKAPSVICDLELIRRVEDFFQRRQPHFEDCHTYIAIKGLLNVISRTVQHPQILDTELDRNFQLNSARPFSSTYDQHDPNV
;
A
#
# COMPACT_ATOMS: atom_id res chain seq x y z
N MET A 1 -13.38 -15.63 -14.50
CA MET A 1 -14.30 -15.06 -13.50
C MET A 1 -14.80 -13.73 -14.03
N SER A 2 -16.12 -13.54 -14.14
CA SER A 2 -16.68 -12.27 -14.64
C SER A 2 -16.51 -11.13 -13.62
N GLN A 3 -16.60 -9.88 -14.07
CA GLN A 3 -16.51 -8.71 -13.18
C GLN A 3 -17.60 -8.70 -12.10
N SER A 4 -18.84 -9.02 -12.48
CA SER A 4 -19.96 -9.15 -11.52
C SER A 4 -19.68 -10.20 -10.44
N GLN A 5 -19.14 -11.36 -10.81
CA GLN A 5 -18.75 -12.39 -9.84
C GLN A 5 -17.59 -11.95 -8.92
N LEU A 6 -16.67 -11.11 -9.42
CA LEU A 6 -15.61 -10.55 -8.60
C LEU A 6 -16.19 -9.53 -7.60
N ASN A 7 -17.03 -8.60 -8.07
CA ASN A 7 -17.66 -7.60 -7.23
C ASN A 7 -18.42 -8.24 -6.06
N GLU A 8 -19.27 -9.22 -6.34
CA GLU A 8 -20.04 -9.94 -5.32
C GLU A 8 -19.12 -10.61 -4.28
N LYS A 9 -18.03 -11.26 -4.72
CA LYS A 9 -17.06 -11.87 -3.81
C LYS A 9 -16.30 -10.85 -2.98
N THR A 10 -15.90 -9.73 -3.58
CA THR A 10 -15.20 -8.63 -2.90
C THR A 10 -16.12 -7.97 -1.87
N GLU A 11 -17.39 -7.73 -2.20
CA GLU A 11 -18.39 -7.20 -1.26
C GLU A 11 -18.63 -8.14 -0.09
N LYS A 12 -18.78 -9.45 -0.36
CA LYS A 12 -18.91 -10.47 0.69
C LYS A 12 -17.71 -10.49 1.63
N LEU A 13 -16.50 -10.52 1.09
CA LEU A 13 -15.27 -10.52 1.91
C LEU A 13 -15.10 -9.22 2.69
N THR A 14 -15.47 -8.08 2.10
CA THR A 14 -15.44 -6.77 2.76
C THR A 14 -16.43 -6.74 3.92
N SER A 15 -17.64 -7.27 3.76
CA SER A 15 -18.63 -7.39 4.83
C SER A 15 -18.12 -8.27 5.97
N LEU A 16 -17.55 -9.44 5.67
CA LEU A 16 -17.01 -10.33 6.70
C LEU A 16 -15.86 -9.69 7.49
N LEU A 17 -15.02 -8.92 6.81
CA LEU A 17 -13.93 -8.18 7.46
C LEU A 17 -14.46 -7.05 8.34
N GLN A 18 -15.55 -6.39 7.91
CA GLN A 18 -16.23 -5.36 8.68
C GLN A 18 -16.88 -5.94 9.95
N ASP A 19 -17.59 -7.07 9.83
CA ASP A 19 -18.19 -7.76 10.97
C ASP A 19 -17.11 -8.19 11.99
N TRP A 20 -15.96 -8.65 11.49
CA TRP A 20 -14.83 -9.03 12.33
C TRP A 20 -14.24 -7.85 13.11
N ILE A 21 -14.00 -6.69 12.47
CA ILE A 21 -13.44 -5.52 13.16
C ILE A 21 -14.45 -4.94 14.16
N GLU A 22 -15.75 -4.98 13.87
CA GLU A 22 -16.80 -4.54 14.79
C GLU A 22 -16.91 -5.45 16.02
N GLY A 23 -16.60 -6.74 15.86
CA GLY A 23 -16.52 -7.71 16.96
C GLY A 23 -15.32 -7.51 17.90
N LEU A 24 -14.32 -6.71 17.51
CA LEU A 24 -13.16 -6.46 18.38
C LEU A 24 -13.49 -5.45 19.49
N PRO A 25 -12.91 -5.61 20.70
CA PRO A 25 -12.95 -4.60 21.76
C PRO A 25 -12.44 -3.24 21.26
N GLN A 26 -13.06 -2.15 21.71
CA GLN A 26 -12.71 -0.79 21.27
C GLN A 26 -11.23 -0.44 21.48
N GLN A 27 -10.65 -0.94 22.58
CA GLN A 27 -9.28 -0.66 23.01
C GLN A 27 -8.21 -1.18 22.03
N ILE A 28 -8.56 -2.16 21.18
CA ILE A 28 -7.64 -2.73 20.18
C ILE A 28 -8.01 -2.30 18.76
N ARG A 29 -8.95 -1.37 18.59
CA ARG A 29 -9.31 -0.85 17.27
C ARG A 29 -8.25 0.16 16.78
N PRO A 30 -8.02 0.29 15.47
CA PRO A 30 -6.97 1.16 14.90
C PRO A 30 -7.10 2.67 15.18
N GLN A 31 -8.16 3.12 15.84
CA GLN A 31 -8.48 4.55 16.03
C GLN A 31 -8.14 5.06 17.45
N GLU A 32 -7.82 4.17 18.40
CA GLU A 32 -7.52 4.56 19.78
C GLU A 32 -6.00 4.55 20.06
N PRO A 33 -5.47 5.56 20.77
CA PRO A 33 -4.06 5.57 21.18
C PRO A 33 -3.75 4.37 22.10
N LEU A 34 -2.77 3.54 21.73
CA LEU A 34 -2.40 2.30 22.43
C LEU A 34 -1.57 2.54 23.71
N LEU A 35 -1.96 3.51 24.54
CA LEU A 35 -1.16 4.07 25.65
C LEU A 35 -1.04 3.16 26.89
N CYS A 36 -1.83 2.08 26.98
CA CYS A 36 -1.90 1.23 28.17
C CYS A 36 -1.51 -0.24 27.94
N LEU A 37 -0.94 -0.58 26.78
CA LEU A 37 -0.55 -1.96 26.45
C LEU A 37 0.90 -2.27 26.85
N ASP A 38 1.16 -3.51 27.27
CA ASP A 38 2.51 -4.01 27.45
C ASP A 38 3.25 -4.18 26.10
N TYR A 39 4.57 -4.43 26.15
CA TYR A 39 5.41 -4.57 24.96
C TYR A 39 4.87 -5.60 23.95
N HIS A 40 4.48 -6.78 24.42
CA HIS A 40 4.05 -7.88 23.55
C HIS A 40 2.66 -7.62 22.98
N GLN A 41 1.74 -7.12 23.81
CA GLN A 41 0.40 -6.73 23.39
C GLN A 41 0.46 -5.65 22.32
N LEU A 42 1.33 -4.65 22.50
CA LEU A 42 1.49 -3.55 21.56
C LEU A 42 2.05 -4.03 20.21
N VAL A 43 3.01 -4.97 20.20
CA VAL A 43 3.50 -5.63 18.97
C VAL A 43 2.38 -6.40 18.28
N CYS A 44 1.62 -7.22 19.02
CA CYS A 44 0.53 -8.03 18.47
C CYS A 44 -0.59 -7.16 17.88
N VAL A 45 -1.03 -6.12 18.59
CA VAL A 45 -2.08 -5.20 18.12
C VAL A 45 -1.62 -4.42 16.90
N THR A 46 -0.36 -3.97 16.87
CA THR A 46 0.23 -3.33 15.69
C THR A 46 0.21 -4.27 14.49
N ALA A 47 0.73 -5.49 14.64
CA ALA A 47 0.72 -6.47 13.56
C ALA A 47 -0.70 -6.77 13.07
N LEU A 48 -1.67 -6.81 13.98
CA LEU A 48 -3.09 -6.96 13.66
C LEU A 48 -3.62 -5.79 12.80
N HIS A 49 -3.31 -4.54 13.17
CA HIS A 49 -3.72 -3.35 12.40
C HIS A 49 -3.10 -3.33 11.01
N TYR A 50 -1.80 -3.63 10.90
CA TYR A 50 -1.13 -3.76 9.59
C TYR A 50 -1.79 -4.84 8.73
N THR A 51 -2.05 -6.02 9.30
CA THR A 51 -2.72 -7.12 8.60
C THR A 51 -4.13 -6.74 8.16
N TYR A 52 -4.89 -6.05 9.01
CA TYR A 52 -6.24 -5.59 8.69
C TYR A 52 -6.27 -4.68 7.45
N PHE A 53 -5.43 -3.64 7.42
CA PHE A 53 -5.38 -2.74 6.26
C PHE A 53 -4.85 -3.43 5.00
N GLN A 54 -3.90 -4.35 5.14
CA GLN A 54 -3.45 -5.18 4.02
C GLN A 54 -4.54 -6.11 3.48
N LEU A 55 -5.41 -6.65 4.34
CA LEU A 55 -6.55 -7.45 3.90
C LEU A 55 -7.56 -6.60 3.11
N ILE A 56 -7.83 -5.37 3.55
CA ILE A 56 -8.67 -4.43 2.77
C ILE A 56 -8.08 -4.24 1.37
N ILE A 57 -6.77 -3.96 1.31
CA ILE A 57 -6.03 -3.80 0.05
C ILE A 57 -6.13 -5.07 -0.79
N ALA A 58 -5.85 -6.25 -0.24
CA ALA A 58 -5.83 -7.51 -0.97
C ALA A 58 -7.23 -7.92 -1.49
N ILE A 59 -8.29 -7.63 -0.74
CA ILE A 59 -9.67 -7.92 -1.12
C ILE A 59 -10.15 -7.03 -2.28
N ASN A 60 -9.73 -5.76 -2.28
CA ASN A 60 -10.23 -4.75 -3.21
C ASN A 60 -9.29 -4.49 -4.40
N SER A 61 -7.99 -4.80 -4.31
CA SER A 61 -7.02 -4.59 -5.39
C SER A 61 -7.33 -5.33 -6.69
N PRO A 62 -7.98 -6.50 -6.72
CA PRO A 62 -8.39 -7.13 -7.98
C PRO A 62 -9.36 -6.27 -8.80
N LEU A 63 -10.08 -5.33 -8.19
CA LEU A 63 -10.96 -4.40 -8.89
C LEU A 63 -10.17 -3.34 -9.68
N LEU A 64 -8.92 -3.06 -9.29
CA LEU A 64 -8.06 -2.07 -9.96
C LEU A 64 -7.77 -2.45 -11.41
N ARG A 65 -7.84 -3.73 -11.78
CA ARG A 65 -7.65 -4.18 -13.18
C ARG A 65 -8.72 -3.64 -14.14
N PHE A 66 -9.82 -3.11 -13.61
CA PHE A 66 -10.93 -2.53 -14.39
C PHE A 66 -10.91 -0.99 -14.40
N LEU A 67 -9.85 -0.38 -13.86
CA LEU A 67 -9.63 1.06 -13.97
C LEU A 67 -9.62 1.50 -15.44
N GLY A 68 -10.43 2.51 -15.76
CA GLY A 68 -10.58 3.02 -17.13
C GLY A 68 -11.62 2.30 -17.99
N THR A 69 -12.42 1.39 -17.43
CA THR A 69 -13.56 0.75 -18.12
C THR A 69 -14.90 1.40 -17.77
N ASP A 70 -15.94 1.18 -18.58
CA ASP A 70 -17.29 1.78 -18.43
C ASP A 70 -18.01 1.45 -17.11
N CYS A 71 -17.51 0.48 -16.34
CA CYS A 71 -18.08 0.07 -15.05
C CYS A 71 -17.41 0.84 -13.90
N GLN A 72 -17.64 2.16 -13.87
CA GLN A 72 -16.88 3.09 -13.02
C GLN A 72 -17.23 3.02 -11.53
N GLU A 73 -18.46 2.69 -11.14
CA GLU A 73 -18.90 2.90 -9.75
C GLU A 73 -18.30 1.91 -8.74
N SER A 74 -18.42 0.61 -8.99
CA SER A 74 -17.83 -0.44 -8.15
C SER A 74 -16.30 -0.38 -8.12
N THR A 75 -15.70 -0.10 -9.28
CA THR A 75 -14.26 0.11 -9.44
C THR A 75 -13.79 1.33 -8.64
N SER A 76 -14.50 2.46 -8.72
CA SER A 76 -14.20 3.69 -7.97
C SER A 76 -14.27 3.47 -6.46
N ARG A 77 -15.29 2.74 -5.98
CA ARG A 77 -15.43 2.41 -4.56
C ARG A 77 -14.30 1.50 -4.07
N GLY A 78 -13.95 0.46 -4.83
CA GLY A 78 -12.83 -0.43 -4.51
C GLY A 78 -11.48 0.30 -4.45
N VAL A 79 -11.25 1.22 -5.39
CA VAL A 79 -10.08 2.10 -5.39
C VAL A 79 -10.06 2.96 -4.12
N GLN A 80 -11.18 3.59 -3.77
CA GLN A 80 -11.27 4.43 -2.58
C GLN A 80 -10.97 3.63 -1.30
N TYR A 81 -11.45 2.39 -1.19
CA TYR A 81 -11.12 1.51 -0.07
C TYR A 81 -9.62 1.19 -0.01
N CYS A 82 -9.01 0.82 -1.14
CA CYS A 82 -7.58 0.55 -1.22
C CYS A 82 -6.73 1.76 -0.82
N VAL A 83 -7.06 2.95 -1.36
CA VAL A 83 -6.31 4.17 -1.10
C VAL A 83 -6.47 4.62 0.35
N THR A 84 -7.68 4.53 0.90
CA THR A 84 -7.92 4.87 2.31
C THR A 84 -7.17 3.93 3.24
N ALA A 85 -7.20 2.62 2.96
CA ALA A 85 -6.46 1.63 3.72
C ALA A 85 -4.94 1.83 3.60
N ALA A 86 -4.43 2.17 2.41
CA ALA A 86 -3.02 2.47 2.19
C ALA A 86 -2.57 3.70 2.99
N ARG A 87 -3.37 4.78 3.02
CA ARG A 87 -3.10 5.95 3.87
C ARG A 87 -3.03 5.58 5.34
N ALA A 88 -4.01 4.82 5.82
CA ALA A 88 -4.05 4.38 7.21
C ALA A 88 -2.85 3.49 7.57
N LEU A 89 -2.50 2.54 6.69
CA LEU A 89 -1.34 1.66 6.82
C LEU A 89 -0.02 2.43 6.95
N VAL A 90 0.17 3.46 6.13
CA VAL A 90 1.38 4.30 6.19
C VAL A 90 1.36 5.20 7.42
N ALA A 91 0.20 5.80 7.74
CA ALA A 91 0.03 6.65 8.92
C ALA A 91 0.21 5.90 10.25
N LEU A 92 0.09 4.56 10.27
CA LEU A 92 0.45 3.75 11.44
C LEU A 92 1.90 3.97 11.87
N LEU A 93 2.81 4.33 10.95
CA LEU A 93 4.18 4.68 11.30
C LEU A 93 4.28 5.85 12.29
N ASP A 94 3.36 6.81 12.24
CA ASP A 94 3.35 7.97 13.14
C ASP A 94 3.02 7.56 14.59
N TYR A 95 2.23 6.50 14.79
CA TYR A 95 1.95 5.96 16.12
C TYR A 95 3.19 5.32 16.76
N HIS A 96 4.22 5.04 15.96
CA HIS A 96 5.41 4.35 16.43
C HIS A 96 6.51 5.31 16.90
N ASP A 97 6.49 6.60 16.58
CA ASP A 97 7.66 7.48 16.78
C ASP A 97 7.94 7.87 18.27
N ASN A 98 7.13 7.42 19.24
CA ASN A 98 7.19 7.83 20.66
C ASN A 98 7.37 6.68 21.67
N GLY A 99 8.34 5.79 21.45
CA GLY A 99 8.68 4.73 22.42
C GLY A 99 7.98 3.38 22.18
N HIS A 100 7.44 3.20 20.98
CA HIS A 100 6.88 1.94 20.52
C HIS A 100 7.95 0.84 20.43
N PRO A 101 7.62 -0.44 20.69
CA PRO A 101 8.48 -1.60 20.48
C PRO A 101 9.26 -1.62 19.15
N PHE A 102 8.62 -1.19 18.07
CA PHE A 102 9.20 -1.10 16.72
C PHE A 102 10.16 0.09 16.51
N SER A 103 10.27 1.01 17.48
CA SER A 103 11.05 2.24 17.36
C SER A 103 12.17 2.37 18.39
N LYS A 104 12.23 1.49 19.40
CA LYS A 104 13.32 1.46 20.37
C LYS A 104 14.49 0.69 19.77
N TYR A 105 15.46 1.39 19.19
CA TYR A 105 16.74 0.78 18.81
C TYR A 105 17.79 0.95 19.94
N ASP A 106 17.68 2.04 20.71
CA ASP A 106 18.75 2.52 21.60
C ASP A 106 18.77 1.89 23.01
N THR A 107 17.87 0.97 23.33
CA THR A 107 17.74 0.39 24.70
C THR A 107 18.00 -1.11 24.76
N PHE A 108 18.34 -1.74 23.64
CA PHE A 108 18.51 -3.18 23.56
C PHE A 108 19.95 -3.62 23.77
N SER A 109 20.14 -4.70 24.52
CA SER A 109 21.41 -5.41 24.64
C SER A 109 21.86 -5.92 23.25
N PRO A 110 23.16 -6.13 22.97
CA PRO A 110 23.64 -6.63 21.67
C PRO A 110 22.94 -7.90 21.16
N ALA A 111 22.42 -8.74 22.05
CA ALA A 111 21.64 -9.94 21.70
C ALA A 111 20.19 -9.65 21.25
N GLU A 112 19.63 -8.51 21.67
CA GLU A 112 18.27 -8.07 21.37
C GLU A 112 18.22 -7.13 20.15
N LEU A 113 19.37 -6.55 19.78
CA LEU A 113 19.54 -5.71 18.59
C LEU A 113 19.14 -6.44 17.29
N GLY A 114 19.48 -7.73 17.19
CA GLY A 114 19.15 -8.55 16.01
C GLY A 114 17.64 -8.76 15.83
N TYR A 115 16.89 -8.90 16.92
CA TYR A 115 15.43 -9.01 16.87
C TYR A 115 14.77 -7.68 16.51
N SER A 116 15.27 -6.56 17.06
CA SER A 116 14.78 -5.21 16.74
C SER A 116 14.91 -4.89 15.24
N GLN A 117 16.04 -5.25 14.61
CA GLN A 117 16.25 -5.03 13.17
C GLN A 117 15.32 -5.89 12.29
N LEU A 118 15.06 -7.14 12.67
CA LEU A 118 14.11 -8.01 11.97
C LEU A 118 12.68 -7.46 12.05
N ILE A 119 12.32 -6.94 13.22
CA ILE A 119 11.03 -6.34 13.54
C ILE A 119 10.79 -5.05 12.74
N VAL A 120 11.80 -4.18 12.60
CA VAL A 120 11.76 -2.99 11.73
C VAL A 120 11.63 -3.38 10.24
N SER A 121 12.39 -4.39 9.80
CA SER A 121 12.32 -4.88 8.41
C SER A 121 10.95 -5.47 8.07
N TYR A 122 10.35 -6.20 9.02
CA TYR A 122 8.99 -6.72 8.91
C TYR A 122 7.99 -5.57 8.75
N LEU A 123 8.01 -4.58 9.65
CA LEU A 123 7.14 -3.42 9.59
C LEU A 123 7.22 -2.69 8.24
N LEU A 124 8.45 -2.45 7.79
CA LEU A 124 8.71 -1.77 6.52
C LEU A 124 8.15 -2.56 5.33
N HIS A 125 8.31 -3.88 5.31
CA HIS A 125 7.71 -4.73 4.28
C HIS A 125 6.18 -4.55 4.22
N HIS A 126 5.51 -4.48 5.39
CA HIS A 126 4.07 -4.28 5.43
C HIS A 126 3.65 -2.93 4.87
N VAL A 127 4.36 -1.85 5.23
CA VAL A 127 4.08 -0.48 4.76
C VAL A 127 4.24 -0.36 3.24
N CYS A 128 5.23 -1.04 2.66
CA CYS A 128 5.54 -0.93 1.23
C CYS A 128 4.37 -1.28 0.31
N TRP A 129 3.51 -2.22 0.73
CA TRP A 129 2.28 -2.56 -0.02
C TRP A 129 1.32 -1.38 -0.17
N GLY A 130 1.29 -0.48 0.82
CA GLY A 130 0.50 0.75 0.74
C GLY A 130 1.12 1.78 -0.19
N ILE A 131 2.45 1.83 -0.29
CA ILE A 131 3.17 2.84 -1.09
C ILE A 131 2.84 2.69 -2.57
N ASP A 132 2.84 1.45 -3.09
CA ASP A 132 2.52 1.20 -4.50
C ASP A 132 1.12 1.74 -4.87
N LEU A 133 0.14 1.54 -3.99
CA LEU A 133 -1.22 2.07 -4.18
C LEU A 133 -1.29 3.58 -4.10
N LEU A 134 -0.56 4.22 -3.18
CA LEU A 134 -0.50 5.68 -3.10
C LEU A 134 0.17 6.27 -4.35
N CYS A 135 1.25 5.65 -4.83
CA CYS A 135 1.91 6.03 -6.08
C CYS A 135 0.96 5.93 -7.28
N ILE A 136 0.25 4.80 -7.42
CA ILE A 136 -0.76 4.61 -8.47
C ILE A 136 -1.85 5.68 -8.34
N ASN A 137 -2.35 5.93 -7.14
CA ASN A 137 -3.37 6.96 -6.91
C ASN A 137 -2.88 8.37 -7.29
N ILE A 138 -1.63 8.72 -6.95
CA ILE A 138 -1.03 10.02 -7.33
C ILE A 138 -0.87 10.14 -8.85
N LEU A 139 -0.43 9.07 -9.51
CA LEU A 139 -0.21 9.06 -10.96
C LEU A 139 -1.52 9.02 -11.76
N GLN A 140 -2.54 8.33 -11.26
CA GLN A 140 -3.83 8.15 -11.95
C GLN A 140 -4.86 9.21 -11.61
N CYS A 141 -4.76 9.87 -10.45
CA CYS A 141 -5.74 10.85 -9.99
C CYS A 141 -5.08 12.19 -9.68
N LYS A 142 -5.54 13.25 -10.36
CA LYS A 142 -5.34 14.66 -9.97
C LYS A 142 -6.14 15.00 -8.70
N ALA A 143 -6.15 14.11 -7.70
CA ALA A 143 -6.94 14.27 -6.48
C ALA A 143 -6.37 15.42 -5.62
N PRO A 144 -7.21 16.16 -4.89
CA PRO A 144 -6.73 17.26 -4.02
C PRO A 144 -5.82 16.78 -2.88
N SER A 145 -5.83 15.48 -2.55
CA SER A 145 -5.02 14.88 -1.50
C SER A 145 -3.62 14.44 -1.94
N VAL A 146 -3.23 14.67 -3.20
CA VAL A 146 -1.94 14.20 -3.76
C VAL A 146 -0.74 14.70 -2.94
N ILE A 147 -0.80 15.93 -2.42
CA ILE A 147 0.26 16.46 -1.55
C ILE A 147 0.32 15.69 -0.23
N CYS A 148 -0.82 15.40 0.39
CA CYS A 148 -0.86 14.62 1.63
C CYS A 148 -0.33 13.20 1.42
N ASP A 149 -0.68 12.57 0.28
CA ASP A 149 -0.20 11.23 -0.07
C ASP A 149 1.31 11.23 -0.34
N LEU A 150 1.83 12.28 -0.98
CA LEU A 150 3.27 12.47 -1.19
C LEU A 150 4.01 12.62 0.14
N GLU A 151 3.48 13.41 1.08
CA GLU A 151 4.04 13.57 2.42
C GLU A 151 4.05 12.26 3.21
N LEU A 152 3.01 11.42 3.09
CA LEU A 152 3.00 10.09 3.69
C LEU A 152 4.15 9.22 3.15
N ILE A 153 4.39 9.24 1.84
CA ILE A 153 5.49 8.48 1.23
C ILE A 153 6.87 9.02 1.69
N ARG A 154 7.02 10.35 1.79
CA ARG A 154 8.25 10.96 2.33
C ARG A 154 8.55 10.52 3.75
N ARG A 155 7.53 10.40 4.61
CA ARG A 155 7.71 9.89 5.97
C ARG A 155 8.24 8.46 6.00
N VAL A 156 7.86 7.62 5.04
CA VAL A 156 8.45 6.28 4.94
C VAL A 156 9.93 6.37 4.59
N GLU A 157 10.32 7.24 3.65
CA GLU A 157 11.72 7.48 3.32
C GLU A 157 12.52 7.92 4.58
N ASP A 158 12.00 8.91 5.30
CA ASP A 158 12.61 9.41 6.54
C ASP A 158 12.71 8.31 7.61
N PHE A 159 11.73 7.41 7.66
CA PHE A 159 11.75 6.29 8.59
C PHE A 159 12.87 5.30 8.25
N PHE A 160 13.05 4.94 6.97
CA PHE A 160 14.18 4.10 6.54
C PHE A 160 15.52 4.73 6.93
N GLN A 161 15.71 6.02 6.64
CA GLN A 161 16.96 6.73 6.94
C GLN A 161 17.28 6.78 8.43
N ARG A 162 16.25 6.94 9.28
CA ARG A 162 16.41 7.01 10.73
C ARG A 162 16.57 5.66 11.41
N ARG A 163 15.96 4.59 10.87
CA ARG A 163 15.74 3.33 11.62
C ARG A 163 16.42 2.10 11.02
N GLN A 164 16.84 2.13 9.76
CA GLN A 164 17.48 0.98 9.11
C GLN A 164 18.98 1.22 8.92
N PRO A 165 19.86 0.48 9.62
CA PRO A 165 21.29 0.48 9.32
C PRO A 165 21.53 0.04 7.87
N HIS A 166 22.48 0.68 7.17
CA HIS A 166 22.80 0.39 5.78
C HIS A 166 21.58 0.48 4.83
N PHE A 167 20.65 1.41 5.10
CA PHE A 167 19.45 1.60 4.27
C PHE A 167 19.78 1.86 2.79
N GLU A 168 20.97 2.39 2.47
CA GLU A 168 21.45 2.64 1.11
C GLU A 168 21.54 1.35 0.27
N ASP A 169 21.82 0.20 0.90
CA ASP A 169 21.89 -1.11 0.24
C ASP A 169 20.52 -1.82 0.21
N CYS A 170 19.50 -1.27 0.87
CA CYS A 170 18.18 -1.87 0.94
C CYS A 170 17.41 -1.66 -0.37
N HIS A 171 17.18 -2.75 -1.13
CA HIS A 171 16.43 -2.70 -2.39
C HIS A 171 15.06 -2.04 -2.26
N THR A 172 14.36 -2.25 -1.14
CA THR A 172 13.06 -1.64 -0.87
C THR A 172 13.18 -0.13 -0.73
N TYR A 173 14.19 0.37 0.00
CA TYR A 173 14.46 1.81 0.12
C TYR A 173 14.79 2.42 -1.25
N ILE A 174 15.66 1.78 -2.02
CA ILE A 174 16.04 2.23 -3.37
C ILE A 174 14.81 2.34 -4.27
N ALA A 175 13.92 1.35 -4.23
CA ALA A 175 12.69 1.36 -5.02
C ALA A 175 11.75 2.50 -4.60
N ILE A 176 11.50 2.68 -3.30
CA ILE A 176 10.66 3.76 -2.77
C ILE A 176 11.22 5.12 -3.16
N LYS A 177 12.54 5.33 -2.99
CA LYS A 177 13.20 6.57 -3.37
C LYS A 177 13.07 6.85 -4.87
N GLY A 178 13.22 5.82 -5.70
CA GLY A 178 12.99 5.90 -7.14
C GLY A 178 11.56 6.35 -7.46
N LEU A 179 10.55 5.70 -6.87
CA LEU A 179 9.14 6.06 -7.04
C LEU A 179 8.85 7.48 -6.55
N LEU A 180 9.35 7.85 -5.37
CA LEU A 180 9.18 9.17 -4.76
C LEU A 180 9.72 10.29 -5.66
N ASN A 181 10.88 10.06 -6.30
CA ASN A 181 11.45 10.99 -7.27
C ASN A 181 10.57 11.17 -8.50
N VAL A 182 10.00 10.07 -9.03
CA VAL A 182 9.08 10.11 -10.18
C VAL A 182 7.82 10.90 -9.83
N ILE A 183 7.12 10.52 -8.75
CA ILE A 183 5.88 11.16 -8.36
C ILE A 183 6.09 12.62 -7.92
N SER A 184 7.21 12.96 -7.27
CA SER A 184 7.51 14.36 -6.89
C SER A 184 7.61 15.26 -8.11
N ARG A 185 8.25 14.79 -9.18
CA ARG A 185 8.36 15.52 -10.45
C ARG A 185 7.00 15.66 -11.14
N THR A 186 6.20 14.59 -11.14
CA THR A 186 4.82 14.61 -11.65
C THR A 186 3.97 15.66 -10.95
N VAL A 187 4.05 15.75 -9.63
CA VAL A 187 3.30 16.73 -8.83
C VAL A 187 3.77 18.16 -9.10
N GLN A 188 5.08 18.38 -9.27
CA GLN A 188 5.65 19.69 -9.59
C GLN A 188 5.38 20.14 -11.04
N HIS A 189 5.24 19.19 -11.96
CA HIS A 189 5.04 19.43 -13.39
C HIS A 189 3.86 18.61 -13.94
N PRO A 190 2.61 18.95 -13.57
CA PRO A 190 1.43 18.18 -13.97
C PRO A 190 1.20 18.10 -15.49
N GLN A 191 1.82 18.99 -16.27
CA GLN A 191 1.77 19.02 -17.74
C GLN A 191 2.51 17.85 -18.41
N ILE A 192 3.44 17.18 -17.72
CA ILE A 192 4.24 16.07 -18.29
C ILE A 192 3.37 14.80 -18.43
N LEU A 193 2.43 14.56 -17.51
CA LEU A 193 1.58 13.36 -17.54
C LEU A 193 0.56 13.38 -18.67
N ASP A 194 -0.09 14.52 -18.92
CA ASP A 194 -1.11 14.62 -19.97
C ASP A 194 -0.50 14.32 -21.36
N THR A 195 0.78 14.67 -21.57
CA THR A 195 1.47 14.46 -22.87
C THR A 195 2.00 13.02 -23.06
N GLU A 196 2.36 12.33 -21.97
CA GLU A 196 2.89 10.95 -22.04
C GLU A 196 1.82 9.86 -21.89
N LEU A 197 0.75 10.09 -21.10
CA LEU A 197 -0.39 9.18 -21.02
C LEU A 197 -1.17 9.15 -22.34
N ASP A 198 -1.38 10.29 -22.99
CA ASP A 198 -2.04 10.34 -24.31
C ASP A 198 -1.24 9.60 -25.38
N ARG A 199 0.11 9.71 -25.35
CA ARG A 199 0.98 8.96 -26.26
C ARG A 199 0.89 7.45 -26.04
N ASN A 200 0.92 7.00 -24.78
CA ASN A 200 0.89 5.58 -24.45
C ASN A 200 -0.50 4.94 -24.65
N PHE A 201 -1.59 5.68 -24.42
CA PHE A 201 -2.95 5.25 -24.76
C PHE A 201 -3.17 5.15 -26.28
N GLN A 202 -2.62 6.07 -27.08
CA GLN A 202 -2.67 5.99 -28.55
C GLN A 202 -1.82 4.82 -29.10
N LEU A 203 -0.66 4.55 -28.51
CA LEU A 203 0.21 3.43 -28.92
C LEU A 203 -0.38 2.05 -28.59
N ASN A 204 -1.13 1.92 -27.50
CA ASN A 204 -1.74 0.65 -27.08
C ASN A 204 -3.11 0.38 -27.73
N SER A 205 -3.82 1.41 -28.18
CA SER A 205 -5.07 1.26 -28.96
C SER A 205 -4.83 0.96 -30.45
N ALA A 206 -3.62 1.24 -30.96
CA ALA A 206 -3.24 0.98 -32.36
C ALA A 206 -2.65 -0.41 -32.63
N ARG A 207 -2.42 -1.24 -31.59
CA ARG A 207 -1.97 -2.63 -31.78
C ARG A 207 -3.17 -3.57 -31.66
N PRO A 208 -3.68 -4.15 -32.76
CA PRO A 208 -4.56 -5.31 -32.63
C PRO A 208 -3.77 -6.41 -31.91
N PHE A 209 -4.36 -6.98 -30.86
CA PHE A 209 -3.84 -8.18 -30.19
C PHE A 209 -3.67 -9.27 -31.24
N SER A 210 -2.44 -9.51 -31.69
CA SER A 210 -2.10 -10.72 -32.43
C SER A 210 -2.12 -11.86 -31.41
N SER A 211 -3.17 -12.66 -31.47
CA SER A 211 -3.23 -13.97 -30.82
C SER A 211 -2.15 -14.86 -31.41
N THR A 212 -1.09 -15.14 -30.64
CA THR A 212 -0.05 -16.12 -31.01
C THR A 212 -0.16 -17.42 -30.19
N TYR A 213 -1.35 -17.74 -29.70
CA TYR A 213 -1.64 -19.05 -29.11
C TYR A 213 -2.73 -19.75 -29.89
N ASP A 214 -2.42 -20.18 -31.12
CA ASP A 214 -3.19 -21.21 -31.84
C ASP A 214 -2.38 -21.77 -33.02
N GLN A 215 -1.31 -22.51 -32.72
CA GLN A 215 -0.75 -23.52 -33.64
C GLN A 215 -0.15 -24.68 -32.82
N HIS A 216 -1.00 -25.59 -32.37
CA HIS A 216 -0.58 -26.98 -32.13
C HIS A 216 -0.77 -27.73 -33.46
N ASP A 217 0.34 -28.14 -34.07
CA ASP A 217 0.38 -28.95 -35.28
C ASP A 217 0.11 -30.43 -34.93
N PRO A 218 -0.93 -31.09 -35.46
CA PRO A 218 -1.24 -32.48 -35.13
C PRO A 218 -0.66 -33.46 -36.18
N ASN A 219 0.58 -33.27 -36.63
CA ASN A 219 1.29 -34.24 -37.49
C ASN A 219 2.83 -34.15 -37.37
N VAL A 220 3.37 -34.32 -36.15
CA VAL A 220 4.76 -34.80 -35.92
C VAL A 220 4.77 -35.72 -34.71
#